data_AF-A0A9P0I7B9-F1
#
_entry.id   AF-A0A9P0I7B9-F1
#
_cell.length_a   1.000
_cell.length_b   1.000
_cell.length_c   1.000
_cell.angle_alpha   90.00
_cell.angle_beta   90.00
_cell.angle_gamma   90.00
#
_symmetry.space_group_name_H-M   'P 1'
#
loop_
_entity.id
_entity.type
_entity.pdbx_description
1 polymer ?
#
loop_
_entity_poly.entity_id
_entity_poly.type
_entity_poly.pdbx_seq_one_letter_code
_entity_poly.pdbx_strand_id
1 'polypeptide(L)'
;MGKYLGMDHPTASFPYTIPKRLNALSRPRRGFIEASDGPGYTQSGIRKSALNGQPSDRVNDIAWPWLRRLILVKKMYRNKFDQERLEKLDRMIEASNATLYSKLAHCTVDLKKPQEGKEIKKKKGWSESDWKKHMDYLAMVAAPKREFQPPPVKRGKSVPLEALLPRIKEISSPADFKCYRRQSKEVWYKDPIKVQPAALKYQITDRTKKLAAPRSLHEG
;
A
#
# COMPACT_ATOMS: atom_id res chain seq x y z
N MET A 1 4.40 42.56 -5.71
CA MET A 1 5.45 42.17 -6.69
C MET A 1 6.82 42.51 -6.10
N GLY A 2 7.35 41.67 -5.22
CA GLY A 2 8.69 41.86 -4.66
C GLY A 2 9.73 41.32 -5.63
N LYS A 3 10.59 42.18 -6.17
CA LYS A 3 11.78 41.77 -6.91
C LYS A 3 12.76 41.16 -5.90
N TYR A 4 12.82 39.84 -5.82
CA TYR A 4 13.89 39.16 -5.09
C TYR A 4 15.15 39.21 -5.96
N LEU A 5 16.15 39.93 -5.46
CA LEU A 5 17.52 39.97 -5.97
C LEU A 5 17.99 38.53 -6.23
N GLY A 6 18.25 38.21 -7.49
CA GLY A 6 18.95 37.00 -7.86
C GLY A 6 20.36 37.08 -7.27
N MET A 7 20.71 36.15 -6.40
CA MET A 7 22.11 35.97 -6.03
C MET A 7 22.82 35.41 -7.26
N ASP A 8 23.66 36.24 -7.86
CA ASP A 8 24.42 35.95 -9.07
C ASP A 8 25.39 34.77 -8.87
N HIS A 9 25.74 34.13 -9.99
CA HIS A 9 26.73 33.06 -10.04
C HIS A 9 28.08 33.56 -9.48
N PRO A 10 28.94 32.71 -8.92
CA PRO A 10 30.29 33.14 -8.56
C PRO A 10 31.03 33.55 -9.82
N THR A 11 31.08 34.86 -10.04
CA THR A 11 31.93 35.53 -11.00
C THR A 11 33.37 35.50 -10.50
N ALA A 12 34.33 35.87 -11.33
CA ALA A 12 35.76 35.88 -10.99
C ALA A 12 36.14 36.77 -9.78
N SER A 13 35.18 37.48 -9.18
CA SER A 13 35.29 38.32 -7.99
C SER A 13 35.00 37.60 -6.66
N PHE A 14 34.62 36.31 -6.66
CA PHE A 14 34.42 35.57 -5.40
C PHE A 14 35.78 35.30 -4.71
N PRO A 15 35.91 35.48 -3.38
CA PRO A 15 37.21 35.47 -2.69
C PRO A 15 37.92 34.10 -2.67
N TYR A 16 37.27 33.03 -3.14
CA TYR A 16 37.86 31.69 -3.26
C TYR A 16 37.18 30.89 -4.36
N THR A 17 37.89 29.91 -4.92
CA THR A 17 37.40 29.02 -5.98
C THR A 17 36.42 28.00 -5.42
N ILE A 18 35.14 28.09 -5.81
CA ILE A 18 34.11 27.13 -5.40
C ILE A 18 34.01 26.01 -6.45
N PRO A 19 34.21 24.73 -6.08
CA PRO A 19 34.00 23.61 -6.99
C PRO A 19 32.58 23.61 -7.56
N LYS A 20 32.44 23.36 -8.87
CA LYS A 20 31.15 23.37 -9.60
C LYS A 20 30.06 22.55 -8.90
N ARG A 21 30.45 21.40 -8.31
CA ARG A 21 29.54 20.53 -7.54
C ARG A 21 29.03 21.19 -6.25
N LEU A 22 29.91 21.84 -5.46
CA LEU A 22 29.51 22.50 -4.22
C LEU A 22 28.62 23.72 -4.50
N ASN A 23 28.89 24.46 -5.57
CA ASN A 23 28.02 25.55 -6.03
C ASN A 23 26.63 25.05 -6.50
N ALA A 24 26.57 23.89 -7.16
CA ALA A 24 25.28 23.28 -7.52
C ALA A 24 24.48 22.81 -6.30
N LEU A 25 25.17 22.38 -5.23
CA LEU A 25 24.56 21.91 -3.99
C LEU A 25 24.16 23.04 -3.03
N SER A 26 24.84 24.19 -3.07
CA SER A 26 24.54 25.35 -2.22
C SER A 26 23.33 26.15 -2.68
N ARG A 27 22.87 25.93 -3.93
CA ARG A 27 21.62 26.52 -4.41
C ARG A 27 20.45 25.93 -3.63
N PRO A 28 19.60 26.75 -2.98
CA PRO A 28 18.36 26.25 -2.42
C PRO A 28 17.58 25.58 -3.56
N ARG A 29 17.31 24.28 -3.42
CA ARG A 29 16.50 23.56 -4.38
C ARG A 29 15.16 24.29 -4.43
N ARG A 30 14.80 24.84 -5.59
CA ARG A 30 13.44 25.33 -5.81
C ARG A 30 12.55 24.10 -5.63
N GLY A 31 11.90 24.00 -4.48
CA GLY A 31 10.75 23.11 -4.33
C GLY A 31 9.73 23.64 -5.32
N PHE A 32 9.62 22.99 -6.47
CA PHE A 32 8.44 23.15 -7.31
C PHE A 32 7.31 22.54 -6.47
N ILE A 33 6.66 23.36 -5.66
CA ILE A 33 5.31 23.04 -5.22
C ILE A 33 4.45 23.57 -6.36
N GLU A 34 4.31 22.79 -7.42
CA GLU A 34 3.23 23.05 -8.35
C GLU A 34 1.94 22.96 -7.54
N ALA A 35 1.09 23.98 -7.59
CA ALA A 35 -0.20 23.97 -6.88
C ALA A 35 -1.14 22.82 -7.35
N SER A 36 -0.70 22.01 -8.32
CA SER A 36 -1.31 20.78 -8.83
C SER A 36 -0.76 19.48 -8.25
N ASP A 37 0.23 19.49 -7.34
CA ASP A 37 0.87 18.27 -6.79
C ASP A 37 0.00 17.48 -5.78
N GLY A 38 -1.27 17.85 -5.62
CA GLY A 38 -2.27 16.97 -5.04
C GLY A 38 -2.72 15.94 -6.08
N PRO A 39 -2.89 14.65 -5.72
CA PRO A 39 -3.39 13.67 -6.68
C PRO A 39 -4.75 14.15 -7.20
N GLY A 40 -4.81 14.58 -8.46
CA GLY A 40 -6.03 15.14 -9.02
C GLY A 40 -7.17 14.15 -8.84
N TYR A 41 -8.26 14.57 -8.20
CA TYR A 41 -9.44 13.73 -7.99
C TYR A 41 -10.47 13.98 -9.09
N THR A 42 -11.27 12.96 -9.40
CA THR A 42 -12.47 13.08 -10.22
C THR A 42 -13.61 13.68 -9.39
N GLN A 43 -14.72 14.07 -10.03
CA GLN A 43 -15.90 14.60 -9.35
C GLN A 43 -16.50 13.60 -8.33
N SER A 44 -16.27 12.31 -8.51
CA SER A 44 -16.65 11.24 -7.58
C SER A 44 -15.63 10.97 -6.47
N GLY A 45 -14.52 11.72 -6.41
CA GLY A 45 -13.49 11.60 -5.37
C GLY A 45 -12.47 10.49 -5.60
N ILE A 46 -12.41 9.90 -6.81
CA ILE A 46 -11.39 8.90 -7.17
C ILE A 46 -10.14 9.61 -7.70
N ARG A 47 -8.94 9.22 -7.26
CA ARG A 47 -7.68 9.74 -7.81
C ARG A 47 -7.58 9.42 -9.30
N LYS A 48 -7.33 10.41 -10.14
CA LYS A 48 -7.11 10.25 -11.59
C LYS A 48 -5.97 9.27 -11.89
N SER A 49 -4.92 9.25 -11.07
CA SER A 49 -3.84 8.27 -11.18
C SER A 49 -4.23 6.84 -10.86
N ALA A 50 -5.28 6.62 -10.04
CA ALA A 50 -5.79 5.28 -9.77
C ALA A 50 -6.62 4.74 -10.93
N LEU A 51 -7.36 5.60 -11.64
CA LEU A 51 -8.11 5.22 -12.84
C LEU A 51 -7.20 4.81 -14.00
N ASN A 52 -6.05 5.48 -14.13
CA ASN A 52 -5.07 5.19 -15.17
C ASN A 52 -3.90 4.33 -14.67
N GLY A 53 -4.02 3.75 -13.47
CA GLY A 53 -2.95 2.99 -12.85
C GLY A 53 -2.68 1.71 -13.63
N GLN A 54 -1.47 1.59 -14.19
CA GLN A 54 -1.02 0.33 -14.78
C GLN A 54 -0.52 -0.60 -13.65
N PRO A 55 -0.88 -1.89 -13.67
CA PRO A 55 -0.27 -2.86 -12.78
C PRO A 55 1.25 -2.88 -12.99
N SER A 56 2.01 -3.06 -11.91
CA SER A 56 3.45 -3.21 -12.03
C SER A 56 3.78 -4.49 -12.79
N ASP A 57 4.93 -4.50 -13.48
CA ASP A 57 5.40 -5.67 -14.24
C ASP A 57 5.44 -6.93 -13.39
N ARG A 58 5.76 -6.80 -12.10
CA ARG A 58 5.70 -7.90 -11.13
C ARG A 58 4.29 -8.48 -11.00
N VAL A 59 3.27 -7.63 -10.89
CA VAL A 59 1.87 -8.08 -10.75
C VAL A 59 1.40 -8.73 -12.04
N ASN A 60 1.76 -8.17 -13.20
CA ASN A 60 1.47 -8.76 -14.51
C ASN A 60 2.13 -10.14 -14.69
N ASP A 61 3.41 -10.26 -14.30
CA ASP A 61 4.16 -11.52 -14.42
C ASP A 61 3.59 -12.60 -13.50
N ILE A 62 3.18 -12.26 -12.28
CA ILE A 62 2.57 -13.20 -11.32
C ILE A 62 1.16 -13.62 -11.76
N ALA A 63 0.45 -12.81 -12.54
CA ALA A 63 -0.88 -13.14 -13.03
C ALA A 63 -0.89 -14.29 -14.05
N TRP A 64 0.26 -14.64 -14.63
CA TRP A 64 0.35 -15.77 -15.56
C TRP A 64 0.06 -17.12 -14.87
N PRO A 65 -0.70 -18.03 -15.52
CA PRO A 65 -0.88 -19.37 -15.00
C PRO A 65 0.46 -20.10 -14.90
N TRP A 66 0.55 -21.02 -13.93
CA TRP A 66 1.74 -21.84 -13.77
C TRP A 66 2.08 -22.62 -15.04
N LEU A 67 3.34 -22.56 -15.48
CA LEU A 67 3.81 -23.21 -16.71
C LEU A 67 3.44 -24.70 -16.75
N ARG A 68 3.59 -25.40 -15.62
CA ARG A 68 3.20 -26.82 -15.47
C ARG A 68 1.72 -27.04 -15.78
N ARG A 69 0.84 -26.12 -15.35
CA ARG A 69 -0.60 -26.23 -15.59
C ARG A 69 -0.92 -26.07 -17.07
N LEU A 70 -0.27 -25.13 -17.75
CA LEU A 70 -0.41 -24.96 -19.21
C LEU A 70 0.05 -26.21 -19.97
N ILE A 71 1.19 -26.80 -19.60
CA ILE A 71 1.71 -28.03 -20.21
C ILE A 71 0.75 -29.21 -19.98
N LEU A 72 0.23 -29.37 -18.76
CA LEU A 72 -0.73 -30.43 -18.43
C LEU A 72 -2.02 -30.28 -19.25
N VAL A 73 -2.55 -29.06 -19.34
CA VAL A 73 -3.74 -28.76 -20.17
C VAL A 73 -3.47 -29.10 -21.64
N LYS A 74 -2.32 -28.66 -22.19
CA LYS A 74 -1.95 -28.99 -23.58
C LYS A 74 -1.90 -30.52 -23.80
N LYS A 75 -1.31 -31.28 -22.87
CA LYS A 75 -1.24 -32.74 -22.96
C LYS A 75 -2.62 -33.40 -22.90
N MET A 76 -3.47 -32.97 -21.95
CA MET A 76 -4.80 -33.54 -21.75
C MET A 76 -5.74 -33.31 -22.95
N TYR A 77 -5.63 -32.15 -23.58
CA TYR A 77 -6.54 -31.73 -24.65
C TYR A 77 -5.91 -31.75 -26.04
N ARG A 78 -4.74 -32.40 -26.20
CA ARG A 78 -4.02 -32.49 -27.48
C ARG A 78 -4.90 -32.97 -28.64
N ASN A 79 -5.80 -33.91 -28.38
CA ASN A 79 -6.67 -34.50 -29.39
C ASN A 79 -8.11 -33.95 -29.36
N LYS A 80 -8.39 -32.99 -28.46
CA LYS A 80 -9.74 -32.45 -28.22
C LYS A 80 -9.87 -30.98 -28.61
N PHE A 81 -8.76 -30.27 -28.70
CA PHE A 81 -8.72 -28.87 -29.10
C PHE A 81 -8.31 -28.72 -30.54
N ASP A 82 -8.91 -27.74 -31.20
CA ASP A 82 -8.50 -27.30 -32.53
C ASP A 82 -7.05 -26.83 -32.52
N GLN A 83 -6.39 -26.93 -33.67
CA GLN A 83 -4.99 -26.56 -33.83
C GLN A 83 -4.73 -25.10 -33.41
N GLU A 84 -5.62 -24.17 -33.76
CA GLU A 84 -5.51 -22.76 -33.36
C GLU A 84 -5.49 -22.57 -31.84
N ARG A 85 -6.26 -23.39 -31.11
CA ARG A 85 -6.32 -23.31 -29.65
C ARG A 85 -5.07 -23.92 -29.02
N LEU A 86 -4.51 -24.96 -29.62
CA LEU A 86 -3.20 -25.51 -29.22
C LEU A 86 -2.07 -24.52 -29.47
N GLU A 87 -2.09 -23.79 -30.58
CA GLU A 87 -1.12 -22.73 -30.86
C GLU A 87 -1.23 -21.55 -29.88
N LYS A 88 -2.45 -21.17 -29.49
CA LYS A 88 -2.64 -20.16 -28.43
C LYS A 88 -2.05 -20.62 -27.10
N LEU A 89 -2.23 -21.89 -26.74
CA LEU A 89 -1.58 -22.47 -25.55
C LEU A 89 -0.05 -22.44 -25.68
N ASP A 90 0.51 -22.70 -26.87
CA ASP A 90 1.94 -22.62 -27.11
C ASP A 90 2.50 -21.20 -26.97
N ARG A 91 1.81 -20.20 -27.53
CA ARG A 91 2.17 -18.79 -27.33
C ARG A 91 2.10 -18.38 -25.87
N MET A 92 1.09 -18.87 -25.13
CA MET A 92 0.98 -18.62 -23.69
C MET A 92 2.10 -19.29 -22.89
N ILE A 93 2.51 -20.51 -23.26
CA ILE A 93 3.63 -21.22 -22.64
C ILE A 93 4.94 -20.45 -22.88
N GLU A 94 5.16 -19.96 -24.10
CA GLU A 94 6.34 -19.18 -24.45
C GLU A 94 6.39 -17.83 -23.71
N ALA A 95 5.28 -17.08 -23.71
CA ALA A 95 5.17 -15.81 -22.99
C ALA A 95 5.33 -15.98 -21.47
N SER A 96 4.68 -16.99 -20.88
CA SER A 96 4.83 -17.33 -19.47
C SER A 96 6.28 -17.67 -19.11
N ASN A 97 6.97 -18.41 -19.98
CA ASN A 97 8.37 -18.76 -19.77
C ASN A 97 9.32 -17.58 -19.97
N ALA A 98 8.93 -16.50 -20.66
CA ALA A 98 9.78 -15.32 -20.83
C ALA A 98 9.82 -14.41 -19.58
N THR A 99 8.73 -14.40 -18.79
CA THR A 99 8.59 -13.48 -17.64
C THR A 99 9.51 -13.84 -16.46
N LEU A 100 10.17 -12.82 -15.89
CA LEU A 100 11.21 -13.00 -14.85
C LEU A 100 10.63 -13.63 -13.58
N TYR A 101 9.46 -13.15 -13.14
CA TYR A 101 8.86 -13.62 -11.88
C TYR A 101 8.18 -15.00 -12.02
N SER A 102 7.72 -15.37 -13.21
CA SER A 102 7.26 -16.75 -13.51
C SER A 102 8.42 -17.73 -13.38
N LYS A 103 9.60 -17.42 -13.95
CA LYS A 103 10.81 -18.25 -13.78
C LYS A 103 11.20 -18.39 -12.30
N LEU A 104 11.18 -17.29 -11.56
CA LEU A 104 11.49 -17.30 -10.11
C LEU A 104 10.47 -18.14 -9.31
N ALA A 105 9.18 -18.05 -9.64
CA ALA A 105 8.14 -18.86 -9.03
C ALA A 105 8.25 -20.34 -9.42
N HIS A 106 8.79 -20.63 -10.61
CA HIS A 106 8.98 -21.98 -11.16
C HIS A 106 10.40 -22.54 -10.99
N CYS A 107 11.27 -21.88 -10.19
CA CYS A 107 12.63 -22.32 -9.89
C CYS A 107 12.75 -23.76 -9.32
N THR A 108 11.63 -24.43 -9.03
CA THR A 108 11.61 -25.87 -8.74
C THR A 108 11.85 -26.76 -9.97
N VAL A 109 11.70 -26.27 -11.20
CA VAL A 109 11.78 -27.10 -12.41
C VAL A 109 13.21 -27.16 -12.98
N ASP A 110 14.00 -26.08 -12.90
CA ASP A 110 15.37 -26.06 -13.43
C ASP A 110 16.44 -26.53 -12.44
N LEU A 111 16.07 -26.87 -11.19
CA LEU A 111 16.98 -27.53 -10.24
C LEU A 111 17.16 -29.02 -10.52
N LYS A 112 16.48 -29.59 -11.52
CA LYS A 112 16.61 -31.00 -11.91
C LYS A 112 16.90 -31.16 -13.40
N LYS A 113 18.12 -30.76 -13.77
CA LYS A 113 19.01 -31.52 -14.66
C LYS A 113 20.36 -30.81 -14.56
N PRO A 114 21.29 -31.29 -13.72
CA PRO A 114 22.69 -31.00 -14.01
C PRO A 114 22.91 -31.47 -15.45
N GLN A 115 22.98 -30.53 -16.38
CA GLN A 115 23.50 -30.84 -17.70
C GLN A 115 24.86 -31.48 -17.46
N GLU A 116 24.99 -32.71 -17.95
CA GLU A 116 26.22 -33.49 -17.92
C GLU A 116 27.41 -32.58 -18.24
N GLY A 117 28.32 -32.40 -17.28
CA GLY A 117 29.60 -31.72 -17.48
C GLY A 117 29.74 -30.28 -16.96
N LYS A 118 28.68 -29.60 -16.49
CA LYS A 118 28.89 -28.33 -15.75
C LYS A 118 28.89 -28.59 -14.26
N GLU A 119 30.08 -28.80 -13.70
CA GLU A 119 30.29 -28.69 -12.25
C GLU A 119 29.68 -27.37 -11.78
N ILE A 120 28.60 -27.46 -11.01
CA ILE A 120 28.04 -26.31 -10.31
C ILE A 120 29.15 -25.88 -9.37
N LYS A 121 29.93 -24.88 -9.78
CA LYS A 121 31.01 -24.32 -8.98
C LYS A 121 30.41 -24.03 -7.61
N LYS A 122 30.82 -24.79 -6.59
CA LYS A 122 30.36 -24.60 -5.22
C LYS A 122 30.58 -23.12 -4.92
N LYS A 123 29.50 -22.40 -4.59
CA LYS A 123 29.59 -20.98 -4.28
C LYS A 123 30.68 -20.83 -3.21
N LYS A 124 31.66 -19.97 -3.48
CA LYS A 124 32.76 -19.71 -2.55
C LYS A 124 32.14 -19.38 -1.19
N GLY A 125 32.51 -20.14 -0.16
CA GLY A 125 32.09 -19.86 1.20
C GLY A 125 32.47 -18.44 1.59
N TRP A 126 31.74 -17.85 2.52
CA TRP A 126 32.06 -16.53 3.03
C TRP A 126 33.44 -16.58 3.69
N SER A 127 34.27 -15.57 3.43
CA SER A 127 35.49 -15.40 4.22
C SER A 127 35.11 -15.03 5.66
N GLU A 128 35.98 -15.29 6.62
CA GLU A 128 35.72 -14.97 8.03
C GLU A 128 35.43 -13.47 8.26
N SER A 129 36.08 -12.60 7.47
CA SER A 129 35.87 -11.16 7.51
C SER A 129 34.53 -10.74 6.90
N ASP A 130 34.10 -11.38 5.80
CA ASP A 130 32.78 -11.13 5.21
C ASP A 130 31.67 -11.65 6.12
N TRP A 131 31.89 -12.81 6.77
CA TRP A 131 30.96 -13.37 7.74
C TRP A 131 30.77 -12.44 8.93
N LYS A 132 31.86 -11.88 9.46
CA LYS A 132 31.80 -10.90 10.55
C LYS A 132 31.02 -9.65 10.15
N LYS A 133 31.30 -9.07 8.98
CA LYS A 133 30.52 -7.93 8.44
C LYS A 133 29.03 -8.25 8.29
N HIS A 134 28.71 -9.49 7.88
CA HIS A 134 27.32 -9.93 7.74
C HIS A 134 26.62 -10.03 9.10
N MET A 135 27.30 -10.59 10.10
CA MET A 135 26.78 -10.67 11.47
C MET A 135 26.56 -9.27 12.06
N ASP A 136 27.49 -8.34 11.86
CA ASP A 136 27.35 -6.96 12.33
C ASP A 136 26.15 -6.26 11.67
N TYR A 137 25.95 -6.46 10.36
CA TYR A 137 24.77 -5.96 9.66
C TYR A 137 23.47 -6.56 10.20
N LEU A 138 23.43 -7.88 10.41
CA LEU A 138 22.25 -8.54 10.98
C LEU A 138 21.95 -8.03 12.40
N ALA A 139 22.96 -7.81 13.23
CA ALA A 139 22.80 -7.23 14.56
C ALA A 139 22.20 -5.81 14.50
N MET A 140 22.65 -4.98 13.56
CA MET A 140 22.09 -3.64 13.34
C MET A 140 20.63 -3.67 12.88
N VAL A 141 20.27 -4.63 12.01
CA VAL A 141 18.90 -4.78 11.49
C VAL A 141 17.95 -5.42 12.53
N ALA A 142 18.46 -6.36 13.31
CA ALA A 142 17.72 -7.05 14.36
C ALA A 142 17.51 -6.17 15.61
N ALA A 143 18.29 -5.10 15.76
CA ALA A 143 18.08 -4.12 16.80
C ALA A 143 16.63 -3.59 16.72
N PRO A 144 15.90 -3.54 17.85
CA PRO A 144 14.54 -3.03 17.86
C PRO A 144 14.53 -1.62 17.30
N LYS A 145 13.57 -1.33 16.40
CA LYS A 145 13.42 -0.01 15.83
C LYS A 145 13.28 0.99 16.96
N ARG A 146 14.06 2.07 16.92
CA ARG A 146 13.95 3.15 17.89
C ARG A 146 12.51 3.66 17.90
N GLU A 147 11.82 3.52 19.03
CA GLU A 147 10.48 4.05 19.19
C GLU A 147 10.54 5.57 19.21
N PHE A 148 10.09 6.19 18.13
CA PHE A 148 9.85 7.62 18.09
C PHE A 148 8.44 7.84 18.61
N GLN A 149 8.31 8.06 19.92
CA GLN A 149 7.04 8.49 20.49
C GLN A 149 6.62 9.77 19.77
N PRO A 150 5.43 9.81 19.13
CA PRO A 150 4.98 11.02 18.49
C PRO A 150 4.91 12.13 19.54
N PRO A 151 5.23 13.38 19.18
CA PRO A 151 5.03 14.48 20.11
C PRO A 151 3.57 14.46 20.58
N PRO A 152 3.31 14.72 21.87
CA PRO A 152 1.96 14.66 22.42
C PRO A 152 1.06 15.58 21.61
N VAL A 153 -0.04 15.01 21.10
CA VAL A 153 -1.02 15.77 20.33
C VAL A 153 -1.61 16.81 21.28
N LYS A 154 -1.37 18.09 20.99
CA LYS A 154 -1.99 19.22 21.70
C LYS A 154 -3.48 19.25 21.35
N ARG A 155 -4.26 18.35 21.94
CA ARG A 155 -5.71 18.46 21.99
C ARG A 155 -5.97 19.73 22.78
N GLY A 156 -6.66 20.70 22.17
CA GLY A 156 -6.94 21.98 22.82
C GLY A 156 -7.69 21.82 24.14
N LYS A 157 -8.04 22.94 24.79
CA LYS A 157 -8.81 22.91 26.05
C LYS A 157 -10.06 22.03 25.89
N SER A 158 -10.26 21.09 26.82
CA SER A 158 -11.48 20.29 26.87
C SER A 158 -12.67 21.23 27.04
N VAL A 159 -13.69 21.04 26.21
CA VAL A 159 -14.94 21.81 26.28
C VAL A 159 -15.85 21.08 27.27
N PRO A 160 -16.53 21.78 28.21
CA PRO A 160 -17.46 21.15 29.13
C PRO A 160 -18.60 20.45 28.38
N LEU A 161 -19.09 19.34 28.93
CA LEU A 161 -20.10 18.49 28.30
C LEU A 161 -21.35 19.28 27.92
N GLU A 162 -21.79 20.20 28.78
CA GLU A 162 -22.99 21.04 28.57
C GLU A 162 -22.92 21.84 27.26
N ALA A 163 -21.75 22.40 26.94
CA ALA A 163 -21.54 23.14 25.70
C ALA A 163 -21.45 22.23 24.47
N LEU A 164 -21.11 20.95 24.65
CA LEU A 164 -21.06 19.94 23.58
C LEU A 164 -22.40 19.26 23.30
N LEU A 165 -23.29 19.17 24.31
CA LEU A 165 -24.60 18.52 24.20
C LEU A 165 -25.44 18.95 22.98
N PRO A 166 -25.58 20.25 22.62
CA PRO A 166 -26.37 20.63 21.45
C PRO A 166 -25.82 20.03 20.16
N ARG A 167 -24.50 20.09 19.97
CA ARG A 167 -23.81 19.52 18.81
C ARG A 167 -23.86 17.99 18.80
N ILE A 168 -23.73 17.35 19.96
CA ILE A 168 -23.85 15.89 20.08
C ILE A 168 -25.26 15.46 19.68
N LYS A 169 -26.30 16.17 20.14
CA LYS A 169 -27.70 15.90 19.75
C LYS A 169 -27.89 16.04 18.25
N GLU A 170 -27.34 17.09 17.64
CA GLU A 170 -27.36 17.30 16.19
C GLU A 170 -26.66 16.18 15.40
N ILE A 171 -25.49 15.71 15.85
CA ILE A 171 -24.75 14.61 15.22
C ILE A 171 -25.43 13.26 15.46
N SER A 172 -26.12 13.10 16.59
CA SER A 172 -26.82 11.86 16.94
C SER A 172 -28.04 11.61 16.05
N SER A 173 -28.67 12.67 15.53
CA SER A 173 -29.71 12.54 14.52
C SER A 173 -29.09 12.24 13.15
N PRO A 174 -29.63 11.25 12.40
CA PRO A 174 -29.19 11.02 11.03
C PRO A 174 -29.48 12.26 10.19
N ALA A 175 -28.51 12.70 9.40
CA ALA A 175 -28.70 13.83 8.50
C ALA A 175 -29.74 13.49 7.42
N ASP A 176 -30.83 14.25 7.35
CA ASP A 176 -31.96 14.02 6.44
C ASP A 176 -31.52 13.97 4.96
N PHE A 177 -30.52 14.77 4.59
CA PHE A 177 -30.02 14.89 3.23
C PHE A 177 -28.99 13.82 2.82
N LYS A 178 -28.47 13.01 3.75
CA LYS A 178 -27.51 11.92 3.47
C LYS A 178 -28.11 10.53 3.62
N CYS A 179 -29.37 10.44 3.99
CA CYS A 179 -30.07 9.18 3.95
C CYS A 179 -30.30 8.80 2.49
N TYR A 180 -29.58 7.79 2.00
CA TYR A 180 -29.94 7.04 0.79
C TYR A 180 -31.31 6.37 1.03
N ARG A 181 -32.39 7.15 1.03
CA ARG A 181 -33.75 6.61 0.98
C ARG A 181 -33.92 6.03 -0.41
N ARG A 182 -33.84 4.71 -0.50
CA ARG A 182 -34.23 3.97 -1.69
C ARG A 182 -35.70 4.29 -1.96
N GLN A 183 -36.02 4.83 -3.13
CA GLN A 183 -37.37 5.29 -3.47
C GLN A 183 -38.40 4.14 -3.54
N SER A 184 -37.95 2.89 -3.71
CA SER A 184 -38.82 1.72 -3.80
C SER A 184 -39.16 1.15 -2.41
N LYS A 185 -40.43 1.25 -2.03
CA LYS A 185 -41.02 0.52 -0.89
C LYS A 185 -41.36 -0.91 -1.32
N GLU A 186 -40.36 -1.79 -1.43
CA GLU A 186 -40.62 -3.21 -1.65
C GLU A 186 -41.15 -3.87 -0.37
N VAL A 187 -42.02 -4.88 -0.51
CA VAL A 187 -42.75 -5.53 0.60
C VAL A 187 -41.81 -6.15 1.66
N TRP A 188 -40.59 -6.50 1.28
CA TRP A 188 -39.56 -7.08 2.17
C TRP A 188 -38.65 -6.04 2.83
N TYR A 189 -38.82 -4.74 2.55
CA TYR A 189 -38.01 -3.68 3.16
C TYR A 189 -38.36 -3.51 4.64
N LYS A 190 -37.41 -3.80 5.53
CA LYS A 190 -37.52 -3.51 6.96
C LYS A 190 -37.09 -2.07 7.20
N ASP A 191 -38.03 -1.23 7.64
CA ASP A 191 -37.73 0.12 8.10
C ASP A 191 -36.62 0.05 9.18
N PRO A 192 -35.46 0.68 8.97
CA PRO A 192 -34.35 0.62 9.91
C PRO A 192 -34.65 1.32 11.25
N ILE A 193 -35.70 2.15 11.29
CA ILE A 193 -36.20 2.82 12.50
C ILE A 193 -37.19 1.92 13.26
N LYS A 194 -37.84 0.96 12.59
CA LYS A 194 -38.87 0.11 13.18
C LYS A 194 -38.23 -1.01 13.99
N VAL A 195 -38.07 -0.74 15.29
CA VAL A 195 -37.59 -1.71 16.26
C VAL A 195 -38.73 -2.66 16.65
N GLN A 196 -38.44 -3.94 16.88
CA GLN A 196 -39.43 -4.90 17.39
C GLN A 196 -39.92 -4.45 18.79
N PRO A 197 -41.22 -4.52 19.11
CA PRO A 197 -41.75 -4.04 20.40
C PRO A 197 -41.08 -4.67 21.62
N ALA A 198 -40.62 -5.92 21.52
CA ALA A 198 -39.90 -6.60 22.59
C ALA A 198 -38.53 -5.99 22.88
N ALA A 199 -37.83 -5.47 21.87
CA ALA A 199 -36.53 -4.83 22.06
C ALA A 199 -36.64 -3.49 22.79
N LEU A 200 -37.77 -2.80 22.71
CA LEU A 200 -38.04 -1.60 23.52
C LEU A 200 -38.19 -1.92 25.02
N LYS A 201 -38.53 -3.16 25.37
CA LYS A 201 -38.69 -3.63 26.75
C LYS A 201 -37.41 -4.27 27.31
N TYR A 202 -36.34 -4.36 26.52
CA TYR A 202 -35.13 -5.05 26.93
C TYR A 202 -34.43 -4.30 28.08
N GLN A 203 -34.21 -5.00 29.18
CA GLN A 203 -33.41 -4.51 30.30
C GLN A 203 -31.97 -5.00 30.16
N ILE A 204 -31.01 -4.08 30.26
CA ILE A 204 -29.60 -4.37 30.01
C ILE A 204 -29.03 -5.29 31.12
N THR A 205 -28.35 -6.37 30.75
CA THR A 205 -27.75 -7.28 31.72
C THR A 205 -26.57 -6.63 32.46
N ASP A 206 -26.30 -7.09 33.68
CA ASP A 206 -25.24 -6.50 34.52
C ASP A 206 -23.84 -6.68 33.92
N ARG A 207 -23.60 -7.78 33.18
CA ARG A 207 -22.36 -7.97 32.41
C ARG A 207 -22.17 -6.88 31.37
N THR A 208 -23.22 -6.53 30.62
CA THR A 208 -23.16 -5.44 29.64
C THR A 208 -22.95 -4.08 30.31
N LYS A 209 -23.55 -3.83 31.48
CA LYS A 209 -23.26 -2.60 32.26
C LYS A 209 -21.79 -2.50 32.63
N LYS A 210 -21.19 -3.61 33.10
CA LYS A 210 -19.77 -3.67 33.46
C LYS A 210 -18.83 -3.44 32.27
N LEU A 211 -19.21 -3.91 31.08
CA LEU A 211 -18.43 -3.70 29.85
C LEU A 211 -18.59 -2.28 29.28
N ALA A 212 -19.75 -1.65 29.48
CA ALA A 212 -20.02 -0.29 29.02
C ALA A 212 -19.41 0.78 29.93
N ALA A 213 -19.03 0.43 31.17
CA ALA A 213 -18.30 1.33 32.04
C ALA A 213 -16.94 1.67 31.40
N PRO A 214 -16.56 2.97 31.35
CA PRO A 214 -15.28 3.38 30.80
C PRO A 214 -14.17 2.70 31.60
N ARG A 215 -13.20 2.10 30.90
CA ARG A 215 -11.98 1.62 31.56
C ARG A 215 -11.28 2.85 32.13
N SER A 216 -11.03 2.86 33.43
CA SER A 216 -10.26 3.91 34.09
C SER A 216 -8.97 4.11 33.31
N LEU A 217 -8.78 5.30 32.74
CA LEU A 217 -7.51 5.67 32.14
C LEU A 217 -6.51 5.67 33.30
N HIS A 218 -5.48 4.81 33.20
CA HIS A 218 -4.36 4.87 34.12
C HIS A 218 -3.68 6.22 33.87
N GLU A 219 -3.83 7.16 34.80
CA GLU A 219 -3.02 8.38 34.82
C GLU A 219 -1.57 7.91 35.06
N GLY A 220 -0.76 8.01 34.00
CA GLY A 220 0.68 7.81 34.07
C GLY A 220 1.39 9.09 34.48
#